data_AF-A0A061GEF9-F1
#
_entry.id   AF-A0A061GEF9-F1
#
_cell.length_a   1.000
_cell.length_b   1.000
_cell.length_c   1.000
_cell.angle_alpha   90.00
_cell.angle_beta   90.00
_cell.angle_gamma   90.00
#
_symmetry.space_group_name_H-M   'P 1'
#
loop_
_entity.id
_entity.type
_entity.pdbx_description
1 polymer ?
#
loop_
_entity_poly.entity_id
_entity_poly.type
_entity_poly.pdbx_seq_one_letter_code
_entity_poly.pdbx_strand_id
1 'polypeptide(L)'
;MIIRMLRTPLFSFSKPQVPLASYQVLFGPHGRSGTQVTGTLRDSTGISSNRIPVYGFRTFCIGTDKDLLTKKCVPCNSKDLRPMTEESANELISKVDGWSLVNEGGTLKLKRSWKVKSFTKGLELFQLIADIAEAEGHHPDLHLVGWNNVTVDIWTHAVGGLTENDFILAAKINGLDLHHLLRKKVTAG
;
A
#
# COMPACT_ATOMS: atom_id res chain seq x y z
N MET A 1 53.30 41.01 22.07
CA MET A 1 52.05 40.25 22.33
C MET A 1 51.97 39.15 21.27
N ILE A 2 52.38 37.93 21.63
CA ILE A 2 52.56 36.80 20.70
C ILE A 2 51.31 35.93 20.72
N ILE A 3 50.60 35.80 19.60
CA ILE A 3 49.40 34.96 19.47
C ILE A 3 49.85 33.55 19.07
N ARG A 4 49.67 32.59 19.99
CA ARG A 4 49.84 31.15 19.74
C ARG A 4 48.65 30.63 18.93
N MET A 5 48.91 30.13 17.72
CA MET A 5 47.94 29.34 16.96
C MET A 5 47.89 27.91 17.51
N LEU A 6 46.72 27.48 17.97
CA LEU A 6 46.46 26.11 18.41
C LEU A 6 46.00 25.27 17.20
N ARG A 7 46.82 24.27 16.83
CA ARG A 7 46.45 23.22 15.86
C ARG A 7 45.42 22.27 16.50
N THR A 8 44.31 22.04 15.82
CA THR A 8 43.36 20.97 16.17
C THR A 8 43.82 19.64 15.56
N PRO A 9 43.62 18.49 16.25
CA PRO A 9 43.99 17.19 15.70
C PRO A 9 42.87 16.64 14.80
N LEU A 10 43.26 16.08 13.66
CA LEU A 10 42.40 15.34 12.74
C LEU A 10 42.09 13.95 13.32
N PHE A 11 40.81 13.63 13.52
CA PHE A 11 40.36 12.29 13.86
C PHE A 11 40.30 11.42 12.60
N SER A 12 41.08 10.34 12.61
CA SER A 12 41.11 9.31 11.56
C SER A 12 40.00 8.29 11.80
N PHE A 13 39.02 8.21 10.89
CA PHE A 13 37.98 7.18 10.91
C PHE A 13 38.47 5.93 10.17
N SER A 14 38.84 4.89 10.91
CA SER A 14 38.93 3.53 10.35
C SER A 14 37.54 2.90 10.27
N LYS A 15 37.14 2.48 9.07
CA LYS A 15 35.91 1.70 8.83
C LYS A 15 36.10 0.26 9.34
N PRO A 16 35.18 -0.31 10.11
CA PRO A 16 35.18 -1.75 10.38
C PRO A 16 34.62 -2.50 9.17
N GLN A 17 35.39 -3.47 8.67
CA GLN A 17 35.02 -4.37 7.59
C GLN A 17 34.47 -5.66 8.21
N VAL A 18 33.16 -5.88 8.12
CA VAL A 18 32.52 -7.15 8.51
C VAL A 18 32.41 -8.06 7.28
N PRO A 19 32.76 -9.36 7.36
CA PRO A 19 32.65 -10.27 6.23
C PRO A 19 31.20 -10.72 6.00
N LEU A 20 30.77 -10.69 4.73
CA LEU A 20 29.53 -11.31 4.26
C LEU A 20 29.66 -12.85 4.29
N ALA A 21 28.89 -13.50 5.15
CA ALA A 21 28.63 -14.94 5.04
C ALA A 21 27.50 -15.17 4.02
N SER A 22 27.81 -15.86 2.94
CA SER A 22 26.88 -16.26 1.88
C SER A 22 26.01 -17.44 2.33
N TYR A 23 24.74 -17.17 2.65
CA TYR A 23 23.74 -18.22 2.80
C TYR A 23 23.17 -18.57 1.42
N GLN A 24 23.54 -19.74 0.90
CA GLN A 24 22.92 -20.33 -0.30
C GLN A 24 21.67 -21.11 0.14
N VAL A 25 20.49 -20.65 -0.29
CA VAL A 25 19.23 -21.39 -0.15
C VAL A 25 19.01 -22.20 -1.43
N LEU A 26 19.01 -23.53 -1.30
CA LEU A 26 18.69 -24.45 -2.38
C LEU A 26 17.17 -24.63 -2.46
N PHE A 27 16.55 -24.12 -3.54
CA PHE A 27 15.17 -24.47 -3.91
C PHE A 27 15.19 -25.52 -5.02
N GLY A 28 14.69 -26.72 -4.72
CA GLY A 28 14.36 -27.74 -5.72
C GLY A 28 12.96 -27.51 -6.30
N PRO A 29 12.72 -27.77 -7.61
CA PRO A 29 11.40 -27.65 -8.22
C PRO A 29 10.66 -29.01 -8.21
N HIS A 30 9.40 -28.97 -8.63
CA HIS A 30 8.42 -30.05 -8.94
C HIS A 30 7.21 -29.99 -7.98
N GLY A 31 5.95 -30.10 -8.42
CA GLY A 31 5.45 -30.49 -9.71
C GLY A 31 3.93 -30.29 -9.79
N ARG A 32 3.51 -30.13 -11.04
CA ARG A 32 2.17 -29.88 -11.59
C ARG A 32 1.29 -31.13 -11.44
N SER A 33 0.01 -30.97 -11.14
CA SER A 33 -1.01 -31.87 -11.68
C SER A 33 -2.37 -31.17 -11.75
N GLY A 34 -2.85 -30.99 -12.98
CA GLY A 34 -4.20 -30.56 -13.29
C GLY A 34 -5.06 -31.77 -13.61
N THR A 35 -6.29 -31.77 -13.13
CA THR A 35 -7.30 -32.77 -13.47
C THR A 35 -8.40 -32.09 -14.26
N GLN A 36 -8.57 -32.55 -15.48
CA GLN A 36 -9.60 -32.17 -16.44
C GLN A 36 -10.91 -32.88 -16.05
N VAL A 37 -12.03 -32.16 -16.05
CA VAL A 37 -13.37 -32.77 -15.98
C VAL A 37 -14.15 -32.32 -17.21
N THR A 38 -14.57 -33.30 -18.00
CA THR A 38 -15.38 -33.17 -19.21
C THR A 38 -16.85 -33.52 -18.94
N GLY A 39 -17.73 -32.95 -19.76
CA GLY A 39 -19.13 -33.38 -19.96
C GLY A 39 -20.15 -32.60 -19.14
N THR A 40 -21.33 -32.23 -19.64
CA THR A 40 -22.01 -32.54 -20.90
C THR A 40 -23.22 -31.60 -21.01
N LEU A 41 -23.62 -31.29 -22.25
CA LEU A 41 -24.81 -30.57 -22.67
C LEU A 41 -26.13 -31.11 -22.09
N ARG A 42 -27.11 -30.21 -21.88
CA ARG A 42 -28.47 -30.32 -22.43
C ARG A 42 -29.28 -29.02 -22.29
N ASP A 43 -29.76 -28.56 -23.43
CA ASP A 43 -30.83 -27.56 -23.60
C ASP A 43 -32.15 -28.04 -22.97
N SER A 44 -32.95 -27.09 -22.50
CA SER A 44 -34.42 -27.13 -22.60
C SER A 44 -35.02 -25.74 -22.35
N THR A 45 -35.67 -25.22 -23.37
CA THR A 45 -36.47 -23.99 -23.41
C THR A 45 -37.72 -24.09 -22.52
N GLY A 46 -38.09 -22.97 -21.88
CA GLY A 46 -39.38 -22.80 -21.22
C GLY A 46 -39.71 -21.31 -21.05
N ILE A 47 -40.47 -20.76 -22.00
CA ILE A 47 -41.08 -19.43 -21.91
C ILE A 47 -42.23 -19.51 -20.90
N SER A 48 -42.25 -18.64 -19.90
CA SER A 48 -43.52 -18.25 -19.25
C SER A 48 -43.45 -16.81 -18.77
N SER A 49 -44.30 -16.02 -19.40
CA SER A 49 -44.68 -14.65 -19.06
C SER A 49 -45.18 -14.56 -17.61
N ASN A 50 -44.68 -13.58 -16.86
CA ASN A 50 -45.47 -12.87 -15.86
C ASN A 50 -44.87 -11.47 -15.67
N ARG A 51 -45.69 -10.46 -16.03
CA ARG A 51 -45.43 -9.05 -15.76
C ARG A 51 -45.88 -8.71 -14.32
N ILE A 52 -45.38 -7.56 -13.87
CA ILE A 52 -45.82 -6.69 -12.76
C ILE A 52 -45.10 -6.95 -11.41
N PRO A 53 -44.75 -5.94 -10.58
CA PRO A 53 -44.70 -4.49 -10.77
C PRO A 53 -43.30 -3.87 -10.60
N VAL A 54 -43.16 -2.68 -11.18
CA VAL A 54 -42.05 -1.75 -10.99
C VAL A 54 -42.10 -1.20 -9.57
N TYR A 55 -41.33 -1.78 -8.64
CA TYR A 55 -40.89 -1.07 -7.45
C TYR A 55 -39.45 -0.67 -7.65
N GLY A 56 -39.21 0.64 -7.67
CA GLY A 56 -37.91 1.27 -7.81
C GLY A 56 -36.98 0.83 -6.69
N PHE A 57 -36.32 -0.30 -6.90
CA PHE A 57 -35.10 -0.64 -6.20
C PHE A 57 -34.06 0.32 -6.75
N ARG A 58 -33.74 1.37 -6.00
CA ARG A 58 -32.53 2.16 -6.25
C ARG A 58 -31.39 1.16 -6.31
N THR A 59 -30.91 0.90 -7.52
CA THR A 59 -29.66 0.22 -7.76
C THR A 59 -28.61 0.97 -6.96
N PHE A 60 -28.26 0.44 -5.79
CA PHE A 60 -27.02 0.83 -5.14
C PHE A 60 -25.94 0.34 -6.09
N CYS A 61 -25.38 1.27 -6.86
CA CYS A 61 -24.14 1.02 -7.56
C CYS A 61 -23.08 0.79 -6.47
N ILE A 62 -22.87 -0.46 -6.07
CA ILE A 62 -21.65 -0.86 -5.36
C ILE A 62 -20.53 -0.82 -6.41
N GLY A 63 -20.04 0.39 -6.65
CA GLY A 63 -18.99 0.69 -7.61
C GLY A 63 -17.61 0.46 -7.03
N THR A 64 -17.07 -0.73 -7.29
CA THR A 64 -15.66 -0.95 -7.70
C THR A 64 -14.52 -0.65 -6.72
N ASP A 65 -14.44 -1.31 -5.56
CA ASP A 65 -13.13 -1.51 -4.88
C ASP A 65 -12.18 -2.38 -5.74
N LYS A 66 -12.75 -3.25 -6.59
CA LYS A 66 -12.01 -4.18 -7.45
C LYS A 66 -11.15 -3.50 -8.53
N ASP A 67 -11.45 -2.25 -8.90
CA ASP A 67 -10.76 -1.59 -10.02
C ASP A 67 -9.30 -1.26 -9.66
N LEU A 68 -9.07 -0.58 -8.53
CA LEU A 68 -7.72 -0.17 -8.10
C LEU A 68 -6.81 -1.34 -7.73
N LEU A 69 -7.37 -2.39 -7.12
CA LEU A 69 -6.61 -3.59 -6.73
C LEU A 69 -5.98 -4.31 -7.92
N THR A 70 -6.64 -4.27 -9.08
CA THR A 70 -6.18 -4.96 -10.30
C THR A 70 -5.23 -4.13 -11.16
N LYS A 71 -5.17 -2.82 -10.95
CA LYS A 71 -4.29 -1.91 -11.70
C LYS A 71 -2.83 -2.08 -11.27
N LYS A 72 -1.92 -1.62 -12.12
CA LYS A 72 -0.48 -1.56 -11.84
C LYS A 72 -0.01 -0.12 -11.89
N CYS A 73 0.88 0.23 -10.97
CA CYS A 73 1.50 1.54 -10.97
C CYS A 73 2.31 1.76 -12.25
N VAL A 74 2.29 3.00 -12.74
CA VAL A 74 3.17 3.44 -13.83
C VAL A 74 4.48 4.00 -13.25
N PRO A 75 5.63 3.89 -13.95
CA PRO A 75 6.88 4.44 -13.45
C PRO A 75 6.78 5.93 -13.13
N CYS A 76 7.21 6.33 -11.92
CA CYS A 76 7.05 7.70 -11.41
C CYS A 76 7.86 8.76 -12.18
N ASN A 77 8.84 8.35 -12.99
CA ASN A 77 9.68 9.22 -13.82
C ASN A 77 9.09 9.47 -15.23
N SER A 78 7.86 9.03 -15.48
CA SER A 78 7.19 9.24 -16.76
C SER A 78 6.94 10.72 -17.01
N LYS A 79 7.28 11.22 -18.21
CA LYS A 79 7.16 12.64 -18.58
C LYS A 79 5.72 13.18 -18.54
N ASP A 80 4.75 12.28 -18.69
CA ASP A 80 3.33 12.63 -18.77
C ASP A 80 2.64 12.62 -17.40
N LEU A 81 3.35 12.21 -16.34
CA LEU A 81 2.78 12.12 -15.00
C LEU A 81 2.64 13.53 -14.41
N ARG A 82 1.43 13.85 -13.96
CA ARG A 82 1.10 15.13 -13.32
C ARG A 82 0.33 14.86 -12.04
N PRO A 83 0.45 15.73 -11.02
CA PRO A 83 -0.39 15.61 -9.84
C PRO A 83 -1.85 15.80 -10.24
N MET A 84 -2.73 14.97 -9.66
CA MET A 84 -4.17 15.09 -9.84
C MET A 84 -4.72 16.28 -9.05
N THR A 85 -5.94 16.69 -9.40
CA THR A 85 -6.65 17.75 -8.66
C THR A 85 -7.22 17.21 -7.36
N GLU A 86 -7.53 18.12 -6.43
CA GLU A 86 -8.14 17.76 -5.15
C GLU A 86 -9.53 17.12 -5.35
N GLU A 87 -10.30 17.55 -6.34
CA GLU A 87 -11.60 16.96 -6.68
C GLU A 87 -11.44 15.50 -7.11
N SER A 88 -10.46 15.23 -7.99
CA SER A 88 -10.16 13.87 -8.45
C SER A 88 -9.72 12.97 -7.29
N ALA A 89 -8.92 13.51 -6.37
CA ALA A 89 -8.48 12.79 -5.17
C ALA A 89 -9.67 12.46 -4.24
N ASN A 90 -10.62 13.40 -4.08
CA ASN A 90 -11.83 13.20 -3.29
C ASN A 90 -12.78 12.16 -3.90
N GLU A 91 -12.76 11.94 -5.22
CA GLU A 91 -13.50 10.83 -5.83
C GLU A 91 -12.85 9.48 -5.49
N LEU A 92 -11.52 9.39 -5.57
CA LEU A 92 -10.78 8.15 -5.36
C LEU A 92 -10.63 7.76 -3.89
N ILE A 93 -10.67 8.70 -2.94
CA ILE A 93 -10.54 8.40 -1.50
C ILE A 93 -11.62 7.42 -1.02
N SER A 94 -12.80 7.46 -1.64
CA SER A 94 -13.92 6.55 -1.36
C SER A 94 -13.63 5.08 -1.67
N LYS A 95 -12.59 4.80 -2.49
CA LYS A 95 -12.16 3.44 -2.88
C LYS A 95 -11.03 2.89 -1.99
N VAL A 96 -10.55 3.68 -1.03
CA VAL A 96 -9.43 3.32 -0.15
C VAL A 96 -9.80 3.58 1.30
N ASP A 97 -10.72 2.77 1.81
CA ASP A 97 -11.23 2.89 3.18
C ASP A 97 -10.13 2.97 4.25
N GLY A 98 -10.32 3.93 5.17
CA GLY A 98 -9.42 4.16 6.29
C GLY A 98 -8.21 5.04 5.97
N TRP A 99 -8.03 5.49 4.72
CA TRP A 99 -7.08 6.52 4.35
C TRP A 99 -7.71 7.91 4.44
N SER A 100 -6.88 8.91 4.74
CA SER A 100 -7.26 10.31 4.77
C SER A 100 -6.45 11.13 3.78
N LEU A 101 -7.09 12.10 3.13
CA LEU A 101 -6.37 13.15 2.39
C LEU A 101 -5.83 14.19 3.37
N VAL A 102 -4.53 14.46 3.29
CA VAL A 102 -3.87 15.48 4.11
C VAL A 102 -3.04 16.40 3.23
N ASN A 103 -3.13 17.71 3.46
CA ASN A 103 -2.28 18.69 2.82
C ASN A 103 -1.19 19.12 3.80
N GLU A 104 0.05 18.76 3.49
CA GLU A 104 1.22 19.08 4.30
C GLU A 104 2.24 19.84 3.46
N GLY A 105 2.54 21.08 3.87
CA GLY A 105 3.50 21.92 3.15
C GLY A 105 3.10 22.24 1.70
N GLY A 106 1.80 22.27 1.40
CA GLY A 106 1.28 22.50 0.05
C GLY A 106 1.25 21.25 -0.84
N THR A 107 1.60 20.08 -0.30
CA THR A 107 1.54 18.79 -1.00
C THR A 107 0.38 17.97 -0.46
N LEU A 108 -0.54 17.57 -1.34
CA LEU A 108 -1.61 16.64 -1.01
C LEU A 108 -1.06 15.20 -0.94
N LYS A 109 -1.44 14.46 0.10
CA LYS A 109 -0.95 13.09 0.40
C LYS A 109 -2.08 12.22 0.93
N LEU A 110 -1.93 10.91 0.81
CA LEU A 110 -2.72 9.92 1.54
C LEU A 110 -2.02 9.60 2.86
N LYS A 111 -2.75 9.56 3.96
CA LYS A 111 -2.23 9.22 5.29
C LYS A 111 -3.10 8.17 5.96
N ARG A 112 -2.48 7.13 6.53
CA ARG A 112 -3.16 6.14 7.36
C ARG A 112 -2.31 5.73 8.55
N SER A 113 -2.96 5.55 9.70
CA SER A 113 -2.28 5.18 10.94
C SER A 113 -2.90 3.97 11.62
N TRP A 114 -2.04 3.17 12.25
CA TRP A 114 -2.39 1.98 13.00
C TRP A 114 -1.66 1.94 14.34
N LYS A 115 -2.34 1.39 15.36
CA LYS A 115 -1.74 1.05 16.65
C LYS A 115 -1.43 -0.45 16.68
N VAL A 116 -0.14 -0.80 16.66
CA VAL A 116 0.32 -2.20 16.72
C VAL A 116 0.46 -2.70 18.15
N LYS A 117 0.50 -4.03 18.33
CA LYS A 117 0.62 -4.68 19.64
C LYS A 117 2.00 -4.52 20.28
N SER A 118 3.07 -4.51 19.47
CA SER A 118 4.45 -4.37 19.90
C SER A 118 5.30 -3.68 18.82
N PHE A 119 6.51 -3.27 19.19
CA PHE A 119 7.49 -2.73 18.24
C PHE A 119 7.79 -3.69 17.09
N THR A 120 8.00 -4.97 17.39
CA THR A 120 8.25 -6.01 16.37
C THR A 120 7.07 -6.20 15.41
N LYS A 121 5.82 -6.05 15.88
CA LYS A 121 4.64 -6.06 14.99
C LYS A 121 4.57 -4.82 14.10
N GLY A 122 5.14 -3.69 14.53
CA GLY A 122 5.34 -2.52 13.68
C GLY A 122 6.30 -2.80 12.53
N LEU A 123 7.43 -3.46 12.82
CA LEU A 123 8.39 -3.86 11.80
C LEU A 123 7.81 -4.91 10.83
N GLU A 124 7.03 -5.87 11.34
CA GLU A 124 6.33 -6.85 10.50
C GLU A 124 5.35 -6.17 9.53
N LEU A 125 4.60 -5.16 10.00
CA LEU A 125 3.73 -4.36 9.13
C LEU A 125 4.52 -3.63 8.05
N PHE A 126 5.67 -3.03 8.39
CA PHE A 126 6.52 -2.38 7.39
C PHE A 126 7.04 -3.35 6.34
N GLN A 127 7.41 -4.57 6.71
CA GLN A 127 7.85 -5.57 5.74
C GLN A 127 6.74 -5.88 4.74
N LEU A 128 5.51 -6.12 5.22
CA LEU A 128 4.37 -6.41 4.34
C LEU A 128 4.08 -5.26 3.37
N ILE A 129 4.18 -4.02 3.84
CA ILE A 129 3.98 -2.83 2.99
C ILE A 129 5.13 -2.67 2.00
N ALA A 130 6.37 -2.91 2.42
CA ALA A 130 7.55 -2.85 1.56
C ALA A 130 7.45 -3.87 0.41
N ASP A 131 7.00 -5.10 0.69
CA ASP A 131 6.83 -6.13 -0.34
C ASP A 131 5.83 -5.68 -1.43
N ILE A 132 4.74 -5.01 -1.04
CA ILE A 132 3.77 -4.42 -1.99
C ILE A 132 4.41 -3.25 -2.75
N ALA A 133 5.09 -2.35 -2.04
CA ALA A 133 5.72 -1.16 -2.62
C ALA A 133 6.75 -1.53 -3.71
N GLU A 134 7.60 -2.52 -3.44
CA GLU A 134 8.58 -3.06 -4.39
C GLU A 134 7.89 -3.71 -5.60
N ALA A 135 6.84 -4.49 -5.37
CA ALA A 135 6.07 -5.13 -6.45
C ALA A 135 5.33 -4.12 -7.36
N GLU A 136 5.07 -2.91 -6.86
CA GLU A 136 4.48 -1.81 -7.62
C GLU A 136 5.51 -0.78 -8.13
N GLY A 137 6.75 -0.82 -7.64
CA GLY A 137 7.75 0.21 -7.92
C GLY A 137 7.34 1.59 -7.42
N HIS A 138 6.52 1.66 -6.36
CA HIS A 138 5.99 2.90 -5.80
C HIS A 138 6.12 2.86 -4.28
N HIS A 139 6.90 3.78 -3.72
CA HIS A 139 7.39 3.67 -2.35
C HIS A 139 6.72 4.72 -1.45
N PRO A 140 6.05 4.29 -0.36
CA PRO A 140 5.47 5.21 0.60
C PRO A 140 6.50 5.62 1.67
N ASP A 141 6.17 6.67 2.40
CA ASP A 141 6.92 7.09 3.59
C ASP A 141 6.38 6.34 4.81
N LEU A 142 7.27 5.67 5.54
CA LEU A 142 6.94 4.79 6.67
C LEU A 142 7.42 5.38 7.99
N HIS A 143 6.51 5.59 8.94
CA HIS A 143 6.81 6.21 10.23
C HIS A 143 6.41 5.32 11.40
N LEU A 144 7.37 4.99 12.28
CA LEU A 144 7.10 4.28 13.53
C LEU A 144 7.36 5.20 14.72
N VAL A 145 6.30 5.82 15.24
CA VAL A 145 6.37 6.82 16.29
C VAL A 145 5.95 6.22 17.62
N GLY A 146 6.69 6.52 18.69
CA GLY A 146 6.35 6.07 20.04
C GLY A 146 6.16 4.55 20.13
N TRP A 147 7.06 3.79 19.49
CA TRP A 147 7.17 2.32 19.44
C TRP A 147 5.96 1.51 18.91
N ASN A 148 4.76 2.08 18.79
CA ASN A 148 3.56 1.36 18.33
C ASN A 148 2.65 2.11 17.38
N ASN A 149 2.98 3.35 17.01
CA ASN A 149 2.21 4.10 16.05
C ASN A 149 2.84 3.96 14.68
N VAL A 150 2.27 3.08 13.85
CA VAL A 150 2.65 2.97 12.45
C VAL A 150 1.81 3.98 11.67
N THR A 151 2.46 4.92 11.00
CA THR A 151 1.82 5.82 10.04
C THR A 151 2.47 5.62 8.68
N VAL A 152 1.63 5.63 7.65
CA VAL A 152 2.05 5.50 6.25
C VAL A 152 1.53 6.70 5.50
N ASP A 153 2.44 7.40 4.83
CA ASP A 153 2.12 8.53 3.98
C ASP A 153 2.46 8.16 2.54
N ILE A 154 1.53 8.39 1.61
CA ILE A 154 1.68 8.04 0.19
C ILE A 154 1.45 9.28 -0.65
N TRP A 155 2.45 9.61 -1.47
CA TRP A 155 2.33 10.56 -2.56
C TRP A 155 3.43 10.30 -3.59
N THR A 156 3.25 10.84 -4.79
CA THR A 156 4.23 10.69 -5.85
C THR A 156 5.26 11.82 -5.78
N HIS A 157 6.39 11.53 -5.11
CA HIS A 157 7.50 12.49 -4.90
C HIS A 157 7.97 13.19 -6.18
N ALA A 158 8.05 12.46 -7.29
CA ALA A 158 8.56 12.98 -8.57
C ALA A 158 7.73 14.13 -9.16
N VAL A 159 6.44 14.20 -8.83
CA VAL A 159 5.51 15.22 -9.35
C VAL A 159 4.97 16.15 -8.27
N GLY A 160 5.40 15.97 -7.01
CA GLY A 160 5.02 16.84 -5.90
C GLY A 160 3.54 16.77 -5.52
N GLY A 161 2.88 15.62 -5.68
CA GLY A 161 1.47 15.47 -5.32
C GLY A 161 0.93 14.06 -5.58
N LEU A 162 -0.40 13.92 -5.52
CA LEU A 162 -1.08 12.64 -5.72
C LEU A 162 -1.19 12.26 -7.20
N THR A 163 -1.06 10.99 -7.50
CA THR A 163 -1.36 10.33 -8.78
C THR A 163 -2.16 9.07 -8.52
N GLU A 164 -2.69 8.43 -9.57
CA GLU A 164 -3.46 7.19 -9.41
C GLU A 164 -2.63 6.08 -8.74
N ASN A 165 -1.30 6.07 -8.90
CA ASN A 165 -0.39 5.13 -8.23
C ASN A 165 -0.55 5.14 -6.71
N ASP A 166 -0.78 6.32 -6.13
CA ASP A 166 -0.92 6.47 -4.69
C ASP A 166 -2.15 5.72 -4.17
N PHE A 167 -3.25 5.78 -4.93
CA PHE A 167 -4.49 5.08 -4.62
C PHE A 167 -4.42 3.57 -4.92
N ILE A 168 -3.69 3.17 -5.97
CA ILE A 168 -3.42 1.76 -6.27
C ILE A 168 -2.65 1.11 -5.11
N LEU A 169 -1.59 1.78 -4.63
CA LEU A 169 -0.79 1.28 -3.51
C LEU A 169 -1.61 1.24 -2.21
N ALA A 170 -2.36 2.30 -1.91
CA ALA A 170 -3.25 2.36 -0.76
C ALA A 170 -4.30 1.22 -0.76
N ALA A 171 -4.92 0.95 -1.92
CA ALA A 171 -5.87 -0.15 -2.09
C ALA A 171 -5.21 -1.50 -1.82
N LYS A 172 -3.99 -1.74 -2.32
CA LYS A 172 -3.27 -2.99 -2.09
C LYS A 172 -2.89 -3.18 -0.63
N ILE A 173 -2.47 -2.12 0.05
CA ILE A 173 -2.23 -2.13 1.50
C ILE A 173 -3.51 -2.47 2.29
N ASN A 174 -4.68 -1.99 1.84
CA ASN A 174 -5.97 -2.37 2.45
C ASN A 174 -6.26 -3.87 2.38
N GLY A 175 -5.70 -4.57 1.39
CA GLY A 175 -5.85 -6.02 1.22
C GLY A 175 -5.04 -6.87 2.21
N LEU A 176 -4.15 -6.26 3.02
CA LEU A 176 -3.38 -6.98 4.03
C LEU A 176 -4.26 -7.44 5.20
N ASP A 177 -4.09 -8.69 5.65
CA ASP A 177 -4.64 -9.13 6.93
C ASP A 177 -3.76 -8.61 8.08
N LEU A 178 -4.28 -7.60 8.78
CA LEU A 178 -3.56 -6.93 9.87
C LEU A 178 -4.04 -7.36 11.26
N HIS A 179 -5.05 -8.22 11.39
CA HIS A 179 -5.71 -8.47 12.67
C HIS A 179 -4.75 -9.01 13.75
N HIS A 180 -3.75 -9.81 13.37
CA HIS A 180 -2.75 -10.32 14.30
C HIS A 180 -1.71 -9.26 14.72
N LEU A 181 -1.54 -8.19 13.95
CA LEU A 181 -0.58 -7.10 14.19
C LEU A 181 -1.15 -5.98 15.07
N LEU A 182 -2.45 -5.70 14.92
CA LEU A 182 -3.08 -4.52 15.50
C LEU A 182 -3.57 -4.72 16.93
N ARG A 183 -3.41 -3.70 17.76
CA ARG A 183 -4.02 -3.66 19.10
C ARG A 183 -5.54 -3.64 18.93
N LYS A 184 -6.25 -4.54 19.61
CA LYS A 184 -7.72 -4.48 19.68
C LYS A 184 -8.13 -3.17 20.32
N LYS A 185 -9.04 -2.42 19.70
CA LYS A 185 -9.70 -1.30 20.38
C LYS A 185 -10.55 -1.91 21.50
N VAL A 186 -10.26 -1.54 22.74
CA VAL A 186 -11.17 -1.84 23.85
C VAL A 186 -12.32 -0.85 23.69
N THR A 187 -13.45 -1.31 23.17
CA THR A 187 -14.69 -0.55 23.23
C THR A 187 -15.10 -0.50 24.69
N ALA A 188 -15.01 0.69 25.30
CA ALA A 188 -15.65 0.93 26.59
C ALA A 188 -17.15 0.71 26.40
N GLY A 189 -17.71 -0.26 27.14
CA GLY A 189 -19.13 -0.56 27.18
C GLY A 189 -19.89 0.38 28.10
#